data_AF-A0A7C5E3N0-F1
#
_entry.id   AF-A0A7C5E3N0-F1
#
_cell.length_a   1.000
_cell.length_b   1.000
_cell.length_c   1.000
_cell.angle_alpha   90.00
_cell.angle_beta   90.00
_cell.angle_gamma   90.00
#
_symmetry.space_group_name_H-M   'P 1'
#
loop_
_entity.id
_entity.type
_entity.pdbx_description
1 polymer ?
#
loop_
_entity_poly.entity_id
_entity_poly.type
_entity_poly.pdbx_seq_one_letter_code
_entity_poly.pdbx_strand_id
1 'polypeptide(L)'
;MTQNISTSTKSSQINTWLLIAVVVLLAVVPLFLHPDSEFGGADGAAEEVITEVAPGTEPWFEPFWSPPGGETESLLFALQAALGAGFVGYFFGLKRGEKQATRKATLVDPKV
;
A
#
# COMPACT_ATOMS: atom_id res chain seq x y z
N MET A 1 37.55 -31.77 -14.17
CA MET A 1 36.14 -31.73 -14.61
C MET A 1 35.29 -31.37 -13.40
N THR A 2 35.08 -30.08 -13.15
CA THR A 2 34.31 -29.56 -12.00
C THR A 2 33.52 -28.34 -12.48
N GLN A 3 32.21 -28.51 -12.69
CA GLN A 3 31.31 -27.41 -13.03
C GLN A 3 30.74 -26.84 -11.73
N ASN A 4 31.03 -25.56 -11.49
CA ASN A 4 30.61 -24.77 -10.34
C ASN A 4 29.19 -24.24 -10.59
N ILE A 5 28.24 -24.65 -9.76
CA ILE A 5 26.83 -24.27 -9.89
C ILE A 5 26.63 -22.89 -9.26
N SER A 6 26.85 -21.83 -10.03
CA SER A 6 26.32 -20.51 -9.69
C SER A 6 24.83 -20.48 -10.02
N THR A 7 23.98 -20.77 -9.02
CA THR A 7 22.53 -20.56 -9.13
C THR A 7 22.25 -19.06 -9.23
N SER A 8 22.07 -18.59 -10.47
CA SER A 8 21.66 -17.23 -10.77
C SER A 8 20.23 -16.97 -10.28
N THR A 9 20.09 -16.35 -9.11
CA THR A 9 18.84 -15.78 -8.55
C THR A 9 18.38 -14.49 -9.27
N LYS A 10 18.98 -14.16 -10.42
CA LYS A 10 18.82 -12.87 -11.10
C LYS A 10 17.42 -12.64 -11.68
N SER A 11 16.71 -13.68 -12.13
CA SER A 11 15.42 -13.54 -12.82
C SER A 11 14.25 -13.14 -11.90
N SER A 12 14.10 -13.77 -10.73
CA SER A 12 12.99 -13.41 -9.81
C SER A 12 13.16 -12.03 -9.19
N GLN A 13 14.41 -11.60 -8.98
CA GLN A 13 14.73 -10.25 -8.53
C GLN A 13 14.29 -9.22 -9.57
N ILE A 14 14.62 -9.43 -10.86
CA ILE A 14 14.20 -8.54 -11.94
C ILE A 14 12.67 -8.45 -12.03
N ASN A 15 11.96 -9.58 -11.94
CA ASN A 15 10.50 -9.57 -11.96
C ASN A 15 9.90 -8.82 -10.74
N THR A 16 10.53 -8.97 -9.57
CA THR A 16 10.11 -8.26 -8.35
C THR A 16 10.31 -6.75 -8.52
N TRP A 17 11.47 -6.31 -9.01
CA TRP A 17 11.75 -4.90 -9.27
C TRP A 17 10.87 -4.33 -10.38
N LEU A 18 10.55 -5.11 -11.41
CA LEU A 18 9.60 -4.74 -12.46
C LEU A 18 8.19 -4.53 -11.89
N LEU A 19 7.71 -5.44 -11.05
CA LEU A 19 6.39 -5.31 -10.41
C LEU A 19 6.34 -4.10 -9.48
N ILE A 20 7.39 -3.85 -8.69
CA ILE A 20 7.50 -2.65 -7.85
C ILE A 20 7.48 -1.39 -8.74
N ALA A 21 8.24 -1.37 -9.84
CA ALA A 21 8.26 -0.23 -10.75
C ALA A 21 6.88 0.03 -11.37
N VAL A 22 6.12 -1.02 -11.73
CA VAL A 22 4.75 -0.88 -12.23
C VAL A 22 3.80 -0.32 -11.16
N VAL A 23 3.89 -0.79 -9.91
CA VAL A 23 3.07 -0.27 -8.80
C VAL A 23 3.39 1.20 -8.54
N VAL A 24 4.67 1.56 -8.49
CA VAL A 24 5.10 2.96 -8.31
C VAL A 24 4.63 3.82 -9.48
N LEU A 25 4.75 3.33 -10.72
CA LEU A 25 4.26 4.03 -11.90
C LEU A 25 2.75 4.27 -11.81
N LEU A 26 1.96 3.25 -11.44
CA LEU A 26 0.51 3.38 -11.25
C LEU A 26 0.12 4.36 -10.14
N ALA A 27 0.93 4.49 -9.09
CA ALA A 27 0.70 5.46 -8.01
C ALA A 27 1.11 6.90 -8.40
N VAL A 28 2.19 7.05 -9.17
CA VAL A 28 2.81 8.35 -9.47
C VAL A 28 2.21 8.99 -10.73
N VAL A 29 1.87 8.21 -11.75
CA VAL A 29 1.28 8.71 -13.01
C VAL A 29 0.03 9.58 -12.78
N PRO A 30 -0.95 9.18 -11.93
CA PRO A 30 -2.12 10.01 -11.64
C PRO A 30 -1.75 11.35 -10.99
N LEU A 31 -0.76 11.37 -10.09
CA LEU A 31 -0.29 12.58 -9.40
C LEU A 31 0.27 13.63 -10.38
N PHE A 32 0.93 13.19 -11.46
CA PHE A 32 1.46 14.10 -12.48
C PHE A 32 0.42 14.53 -13.51
N LEU A 33 -0.56 13.67 -13.80
CA LEU A 33 -1.65 13.99 -14.74
C LEU A 33 -2.67 14.96 -14.14
N HIS A 34 -2.90 14.91 -12.83
CA HIS A 34 -3.82 15.81 -12.12
C HIS A 34 -3.14 16.41 -10.87
N PRO A 35 -2.22 17.38 -11.05
CA PRO A 35 -1.47 17.99 -9.96
C PRO A 35 -2.35 18.84 -9.02
N ASP A 36 -3.46 19.39 -9.52
CA ASP A 36 -4.46 20.13 -8.74
C ASP A 36 -5.62 19.23 -8.28
N SER A 37 -5.47 17.90 -8.37
CA SER A 37 -6.48 16.99 -7.82
C SER A 37 -6.48 17.12 -6.31
N GLU A 38 -7.54 17.70 -5.75
CA GLU A 38 -7.89 17.49 -4.37
C GLU A 38 -8.19 16.01 -4.22
N PHE A 39 -7.21 15.22 -3.77
CA PHE A 39 -7.41 13.84 -3.34
C PHE A 39 -8.18 13.82 -2.01
N GLY A 40 -9.35 14.46 -2.03
CA GLY A 40 -10.31 14.47 -0.94
C GLY A 40 -10.92 13.10 -0.76
N GLY A 41 -11.34 12.80 0.45
CA GLY A 41 -12.08 11.58 0.74
C GLY A 41 -13.34 11.47 -0.14
N ALA A 42 -13.87 10.26 -0.27
CA ALA A 42 -15.07 9.99 -1.06
C ALA A 42 -16.28 10.85 -0.66
N ASP A 43 -16.29 11.38 0.56
CA ASP A 43 -17.37 12.22 1.10
C ASP A 43 -17.35 13.65 0.50
N GLY A 44 -16.18 14.24 0.28
CA GLY A 44 -16.07 15.58 -0.35
C GLY A 44 -16.57 15.59 -1.80
N ALA A 45 -16.30 14.51 -2.55
CA ALA A 45 -16.85 14.33 -3.89
C ALA A 45 -18.37 14.08 -3.89
N ALA A 46 -18.92 13.50 -2.81
CA ALA A 46 -20.35 13.29 -2.67
C ALA A 46 -21.08 14.60 -2.33
N GLU A 47 -20.49 15.45 -1.48
CA GLU A 47 -21.05 16.75 -1.11
C GLU A 47 -21.21 17.67 -2.34
N GLU A 48 -20.18 17.77 -3.19
CA GLU A 48 -20.21 18.60 -4.41
C GLU A 48 -21.34 18.18 -5.37
N VAL A 49 -21.48 16.87 -5.60
CA VAL A 49 -22.53 16.32 -6.48
C VAL A 49 -23.93 16.48 -5.88
N ILE A 50 -24.10 16.31 -4.57
CA ILE A 50 -25.40 16.46 -3.91
C ILE A 50 -25.87 17.92 -3.98
N THR A 51 -24.94 18.87 -3.84
CA THR A 51 -25.23 20.31 -3.88
C THR A 51 -25.64 20.77 -5.29
N GLU A 52 -25.08 20.17 -6.35
CA GLU A 52 -25.45 20.45 -7.75
C GLU A 52 -26.78 19.81 -8.18
N VAL A 53 -27.05 18.56 -7.76
CA VAL A 53 -28.21 17.80 -8.25
C VAL A 53 -29.52 18.21 -7.55
N ALA A 54 -29.44 18.64 -6.29
CA ALA A 54 -30.63 18.99 -5.54
C ALA A 54 -30.31 20.09 -4.48
N PRO A 55 -30.41 21.38 -4.86
CA PRO A 55 -30.01 22.53 -4.02
C PRO A 55 -30.86 22.76 -2.75
N GLY A 56 -31.80 21.85 -2.44
CA GLY A 56 -32.62 21.88 -1.23
C GLY A 56 -32.53 20.60 -0.39
N THR A 57 -31.53 19.75 -0.64
CA THR A 57 -31.34 18.51 0.11
C THR A 57 -30.66 18.83 1.42
N GLU A 58 -31.42 18.89 2.50
CA GLU A 58 -30.83 18.96 3.83
C GLU A 58 -30.11 17.64 4.16
N PRO A 59 -28.88 17.69 4.72
CA PRO A 59 -28.16 16.51 5.15
C PRO A 59 -29.01 15.71 6.14
N TRP A 60 -29.32 14.46 5.80
CA TRP A 60 -30.07 13.55 6.68
C TRP A 60 -29.23 13.07 7.88
N PHE A 61 -27.96 13.47 7.93
CA PHE A 61 -27.02 13.21 9.00
C PHE A 61 -26.01 14.36 9.08
N GLU A 62 -26.07 15.16 10.15
CA GLU A 62 -25.03 16.14 10.46
C GLU A 62 -23.99 15.48 11.38
N PRO A 63 -22.69 15.54 11.04
CA PRO A 63 -21.64 15.04 11.93
C PRO A 63 -21.69 15.79 13.26
N PHE A 64 -21.95 15.06 14.37
CA PHE A 64 -21.88 15.62 15.73
C PHE A 64 -20.49 16.21 16.07
N TRP A 65 -19.47 15.81 15.30
CA TRP A 65 -18.12 16.32 15.33
C TRP A 65 -17.59 16.41 13.91
N SER A 66 -17.37 17.62 13.41
CA SER A 66 -16.63 17.85 12.16
C SER A 66 -15.16 18.16 12.53
N PRO A 67 -14.17 17.37 12.08
CA PRO A 67 -12.77 17.70 12.30
C PRO A 67 -12.48 19.08 11.69
N PRO A 68 -11.82 20.00 12.42
CA PRO A 68 -11.45 21.29 11.86
C PRO A 68 -10.43 21.09 10.72
N GLY A 69 -10.90 21.17 9.48
CA GLY A 69 -10.09 21.15 8.25
C GLY A 69 -9.83 19.75 7.67
N GLY A 70 -9.91 19.64 6.34
CA GLY A 70 -9.65 18.41 5.57
C GLY A 70 -8.24 17.81 5.75
N GLU A 71 -7.31 18.58 6.31
CA GLU A 71 -5.98 18.11 6.73
C GLU A 71 -6.09 16.98 7.78
N THR A 72 -7.03 17.09 8.72
CA THR A 72 -7.20 16.08 9.79
C THR A 72 -7.77 14.77 9.24
N GLU A 73 -8.66 14.84 8.27
CA GLU A 73 -9.24 13.66 7.60
C GLU A 73 -8.18 12.91 6.81
N SER A 74 -7.40 13.63 6.01
CA SER A 74 -6.28 13.04 5.25
C SER A 74 -5.23 12.40 6.17
N LEU A 75 -4.98 12.97 7.36
CA LEU A 75 -4.07 12.42 8.37
C LEU A 75 -4.59 11.10 8.94
N LEU A 76 -5.90 10.99 9.22
CA LEU A 76 -6.51 9.75 9.69
C LEU A 76 -6.43 8.65 8.62
N PHE A 77 -6.66 8.97 7.35
CA PHE A 77 -6.47 8.03 6.24
C PHE A 77 -4.99 7.63 6.06
N ALA A 78 -4.06 8.58 6.17
CA ALA A 78 -2.62 8.30 6.11
C ALA A 78 -2.18 7.38 7.25
N LEU A 79 -2.72 7.59 8.47
CA LEU A 79 -2.47 6.72 9.61
C LEU A 79 -3.01 5.31 9.38
N GLN A 80 -4.22 5.17 8.85
CA GLN A 80 -4.80 3.88 8.50
C GLN A 80 -3.96 3.15 7.45
N ALA A 81 -3.51 3.87 6.42
CA ALA A 81 -2.63 3.32 5.39
C ALA A 81 -1.28 2.89 5.97
N ALA A 82 -0.68 3.68 6.85
CA ALA A 82 0.59 3.36 7.51
C ALA A 82 0.48 2.10 8.38
N LEU A 83 -0.60 1.97 9.16
CA LEU A 83 -0.86 0.78 9.98
C LEU A 83 -1.11 -0.46 9.11
N GLY A 84 -1.90 -0.34 8.05
CA GLY A 84 -2.16 -1.42 7.10
C GLY A 84 -0.89 -1.90 6.40
N ALA A 85 -0.07 -0.98 5.89
CA ALA A 85 1.22 -1.28 5.28
C ALA A 85 2.19 -1.93 6.28
N GLY A 86 2.25 -1.42 7.51
CA GLY A 86 3.05 -1.98 8.59
C GLY A 86 2.67 -3.42 8.92
N PHE A 87 1.37 -3.72 9.03
CA PHE A 87 0.87 -5.07 9.28
C PHE A 87 1.23 -6.05 8.17
N VAL A 88 0.98 -5.67 6.91
CA VAL A 88 1.31 -6.48 5.73
C VAL A 88 2.81 -6.73 5.65
N GLY A 89 3.63 -5.69 5.87
CA GLY A 89 5.08 -5.80 5.89
C GLY A 89 5.59 -6.74 6.99
N TYR A 90 5.05 -6.64 8.20
CA TYR A 90 5.39 -7.52 9.32
C TYR A 90 5.05 -8.99 9.04
N PHE A 91 3.88 -9.27 8.48
CA PHE A 91 3.45 -10.63 8.13
C PHE A 91 4.39 -11.29 7.11
N PHE A 92 4.69 -10.59 6.00
CA PHE A 92 5.63 -11.11 5.01
C PHE A 92 7.06 -11.25 5.55
N GLY A 93 7.48 -10.32 6.43
CA GLY A 93 8.74 -10.37 7.15
C GLY A 93 8.88 -11.63 8.02
N LEU A 94 7.87 -11.91 8.86
CA LEU A 94 7.80 -13.11 9.69
C LEU A 94 7.88 -14.39 8.85
N LYS A 95 7.03 -14.51 7.82
CA LYS A 95 7.02 -15.68 6.93
C LYS A 95 8.34 -15.90 6.21
N ARG A 96 9.04 -14.81 5.84
CA ARG A 96 10.38 -14.89 5.24
C ARG A 96 11.44 -15.31 6.27
N GLY A 97 11.31 -14.87 7.53
CA GLY A 97 12.16 -15.27 8.65
C GLY A 97 12.03 -16.75 8.99
N GLU A 98 10.81 -17.27 9.07
CA GLU A 98 10.51 -18.70 9.29
C GLU A 98 11.22 -19.58 8.25
N LYS A 99 11.05 -19.26 6.95
CA LYS A 99 11.69 -20.02 5.86
C LYS A 99 13.22 -20.02 5.94
N GLN A 100 13.83 -18.94 6.40
CA GLN A 100 15.28 -18.85 6.57
C GLN A 100 15.76 -19.66 7.79
N ALA A 101 15.01 -19.65 8.88
CA ALA A 101 15.30 -20.45 10.07
C ALA A 101 15.22 -21.96 9.76
N THR A 102 14.17 -22.42 9.09
CA THR A 102 14.03 -23.83 8.67
C THR A 102 15.13 -24.26 7.70
N ARG A 103 15.50 -23.38 6.75
CA ARG A 103 16.61 -23.65 5.82
C ARG A 103 17.95 -23.75 6.55
N LYS A 104 18.24 -22.87 7.52
CA LYS A 104 19.46 -22.98 8.34
C LYS A 104 19.48 -24.26 9.16
N ALA A 105 18.37 -24.64 9.79
CA ALA A 105 18.28 -25.89 10.55
C ALA A 105 18.54 -27.13 9.69
N THR A 106 18.01 -27.15 8.46
CA THR A 106 18.22 -28.26 7.50
C THR A 106 19.65 -28.32 6.96
N LEU A 107 20.38 -27.19 6.92
CA LEU A 107 21.76 -27.13 6.44
C LEU A 107 22.80 -27.44 7.53
N VAL A 108 22.44 -27.26 8.80
CA VAL A 108 23.32 -27.54 9.95
C VAL A 108 23.32 -29.03 10.32
N ASP A 109 22.31 -29.79 9.88
CA ASP A 109 22.27 -31.24 10.02
C ASP A 109 22.43 -31.96 8.65
N PRO A 110 23.66 -32.05 8.11
CA PRO A 110 23.92 -32.90 6.95
C PRO A 110 24.03 -34.37 7.40
N LYS A 111 22.88 -35.05 7.44
CA LYS A 111 22.71 -36.51 7.59
C LYS A 111 23.11 -37.13 8.94
N VAL A 112 22.13 -37.79 9.55
CA VAL A 112 22.22 -39.25 9.76
C VAL A 112 21.98 -39.99 8.44
#